data_AF-A0A1B6JDV1-F1
#
_entry.id   AF-A0A1B6JDV1-F1
#
_cell.length_a   1.000
_cell.length_b   1.000
_cell.length_c   1.000
_cell.angle_alpha   90.00
_cell.angle_beta   90.00
_cell.angle_gamma   90.00
#
_symmetry.space_group_name_H-M   'P 1'
#
loop_
_entity.id
_entity.type
_entity.pdbx_description
1 polymer ?
#
loop_
_entity_poly.entity_id
_entity_poly.type
_entity_poly.pdbx_seq_one_letter_code
_entity_poly.pdbx_strand_id
1 'polypeptide(L)'
;LHISNYVNPDAVCVSQSWYLASDFQLNIIAPLFLIPLHRRPKIGLLLLGVGIAASVVGATVNAYLRELGSGFMLSEFSASRTSDLSYPMDHKGIHYRLSTFLMGICLGYLVFNVKQNKTTQNVSKRLWQVGWVFCIIILAALVTMTVILVDPDHQYSSWLDPLFVGLSRPLFCLSLSWIILACTLGYGGSVNRFLSWAGFRPLARLTYGVYMIHYFSFAYQLYGMQVPLSFSFIDYTYLLGGDLITSCTLAKVLYLAVEKPCCRLATHLLRGKQKRDSLEETHQMSDFKTTTPKASG
;
A
#
# COMPACT_ATOMS: atom_id res chain seq x y z
N LEU A 1 -3.06 9.92 17.21
CA LEU A 1 -3.61 9.58 15.88
C LEU A 1 -2.99 8.30 15.32
N HIS A 2 -1.67 8.23 15.10
CA HIS A 2 -1.00 7.09 14.44
C HIS A 2 -0.75 5.83 15.31
N ILE A 3 -1.52 5.61 16.38
CA ILE A 3 -1.48 4.39 17.22
C ILE A 3 -2.93 3.85 17.42
N SER A 4 -3.90 4.44 16.74
CA SER A 4 -5.32 4.08 16.87
C SER A 4 -5.59 2.62 16.50
N ASN A 5 -4.75 2.02 15.65
CA ASN A 5 -4.83 0.62 15.25
C ASN A 5 -4.47 -0.40 16.36
N TYR A 6 -3.94 0.04 17.50
CA TYR A 6 -3.64 -0.83 18.65
C TYR A 6 -4.32 -0.42 19.95
N VAL A 7 -4.60 0.87 20.16
CA VAL A 7 -5.10 1.34 21.45
C VAL A 7 -6.63 1.32 21.51
N ASN A 8 -7.31 1.84 20.49
CA ASN A 8 -8.77 1.94 20.45
C ASN A 8 -9.26 1.89 18.98
N PRO A 9 -9.28 0.71 18.34
CA PRO A 9 -9.62 0.52 16.93
C PRO A 9 -11.09 0.77 16.63
N ASP A 10 -11.96 0.67 17.65
CA ASP A 10 -13.42 0.75 17.53
C ASP A 10 -13.94 2.17 17.81
N ALA A 11 -13.14 2.98 18.52
CA ALA A 11 -13.45 4.37 18.82
C ALA A 11 -12.83 5.36 17.81
N VAL A 12 -12.50 4.90 16.59
CA VAL A 12 -11.93 5.78 15.56
C VAL A 12 -13.04 6.55 14.84
N CYS A 13 -12.93 7.88 14.80
CA CYS A 13 -13.88 8.73 14.08
C CYS A 13 -13.87 8.51 12.56
N VAL A 14 -12.73 8.07 12.03
CA VAL A 14 -12.53 7.81 10.59
C VAL A 14 -12.06 6.37 10.46
N SER A 15 -12.95 5.46 10.07
CA SER A 15 -12.68 4.01 10.05
C SER A 15 -11.44 3.70 9.19
N GLN A 16 -11.36 4.23 7.97
CA GLN A 16 -10.25 4.06 7.04
C GLN A 16 -8.90 4.63 7.53
N SER A 17 -8.88 5.45 8.60
CA SER A 17 -7.63 6.03 9.10
C SER A 17 -6.65 5.00 9.68
N TRP A 18 -7.10 3.77 9.99
CA TRP A 18 -6.22 2.70 10.48
C TRP A 18 -5.08 2.39 9.50
N TYR A 19 -5.30 2.54 8.19
CA TYR A 19 -4.25 2.31 7.19
C TYR A 19 -3.16 3.38 7.25
N LEU A 20 -3.54 4.64 7.45
CA LEU A 20 -2.59 5.75 7.58
C LEU A 20 -1.75 5.61 8.86
N ALA A 21 -2.34 5.13 9.95
CA ALA A 21 -1.60 4.78 11.16
C ALA A 21 -0.57 3.67 10.87
N SER A 22 -1.00 2.59 10.21
CA SER A 22 -0.12 1.48 9.82
C SER A 22 1.01 1.91 8.88
N ASP A 23 0.74 2.74 7.87
CA ASP A 23 1.75 3.24 6.94
C ASP A 23 2.81 4.10 7.66
N PHE A 24 2.39 5.01 8.54
CA PHE A 24 3.31 5.81 9.34
C PHE A 24 4.24 4.92 10.20
N GLN A 25 3.68 3.91 10.86
CA GLN A 25 4.45 2.99 11.70
C GLN A 25 5.43 2.13 10.87
N LEU A 26 5.01 1.65 9.70
CA LEU A 26 5.88 0.91 8.78
C LEU A 26 7.03 1.78 8.25
N ASN A 27 6.77 3.05 7.96
CA ASN A 27 7.81 4.00 7.57
C ASN A 27 8.84 4.26 8.68
N ILE A 28 8.42 4.28 9.95
CA ILE A 28 9.35 4.34 11.10
C ILE A 28 10.23 3.09 11.19
N ILE A 29 9.66 1.92 10.88
CA ILE A 29 10.39 0.64 10.92
C ILE A 29 11.29 0.45 9.69
N ALA A 30 11.00 1.11 8.57
CA ALA A 30 11.70 0.92 7.30
C ALA A 30 13.25 1.02 7.38
N PRO A 31 13.87 1.95 8.14
CA PRO A 31 15.32 2.03 8.29
C PRO A 31 15.96 0.74 8.82
N LEU A 32 15.24 -0.02 9.67
CA LEU A 32 15.71 -1.30 10.19
C LEU A 32 16.01 -2.30 9.08
N PHE A 33 15.25 -2.27 7.99
CA PHE A 33 15.43 -3.13 6.83
C PHE A 33 16.34 -2.49 5.77
N LEU A 34 16.21 -1.18 5.56
CA LEU A 34 16.96 -0.46 4.52
C LEU A 34 18.46 -0.32 4.84
N ILE A 35 18.84 -0.08 6.11
CA ILE A 35 20.25 0.10 6.48
C ILE A 35 21.06 -1.19 6.26
N PRO A 36 20.63 -2.37 6.75
CA PRO A 36 21.31 -3.63 6.44
C PRO A 36 21.31 -3.94 4.94
N LEU A 37 20.21 -3.66 4.23
CA LEU A 37 20.11 -3.90 2.79
C LEU A 37 21.10 -3.04 1.98
N HIS A 38 21.32 -1.80 2.39
CA HIS A 38 22.31 -0.92 1.76
C HIS A 38 23.75 -1.33 2.07
N ARG A 39 24.06 -1.67 3.32
CA ARG A 39 25.44 -2.01 3.75
C ARG A 39 25.86 -3.43 3.39
N ARG A 40 24.96 -4.41 3.54
CA ARG A 40 25.21 -5.84 3.37
C ARG A 40 24.00 -6.48 2.68
N PRO A 41 23.90 -6.43 1.34
CA PRO A 41 22.67 -6.77 0.63
C PRO A 41 22.22 -8.22 0.84
N LYS A 42 23.14 -9.18 1.01
CA LYS A 42 22.78 -10.58 1.33
C LYS A 42 22.06 -10.71 2.67
N ILE A 43 22.54 -10.00 3.69
CA ILE A 43 21.94 -10.01 5.04
C ILE A 43 20.60 -9.26 5.00
N GLY A 44 20.54 -8.12 4.30
CA GLY A 44 19.29 -7.38 4.14
C GLY A 44 18.22 -8.19 3.40
N LEU A 45 18.57 -8.89 2.32
CA LEU A 45 17.63 -9.76 1.60
C LEU A 45 17.17 -10.94 2.47
N LEU A 46 18.08 -11.54 3.26
CA LEU A 46 17.70 -12.57 4.24
C LEU A 46 16.71 -12.02 5.27
N LEU A 47 16.98 -10.83 5.83
CA LEU A 47 16.13 -10.18 6.81
C LEU A 47 14.74 -9.86 6.23
N LEU A 48 14.68 -9.38 4.98
CA LEU A 48 13.42 -9.18 4.26
C LEU A 48 12.65 -10.49 4.10
N GLY A 49 13.33 -11.56 3.66
CA GLY A 49 12.71 -12.88 3.47
C GLY A 49 12.14 -13.44 4.78
N VAL A 50 12.92 -13.37 5.86
CA VAL A 50 12.47 -13.79 7.20
C VAL A 50 11.29 -12.93 7.67
N GLY A 51 11.35 -11.62 7.50
CA GLY A 51 10.25 -10.72 7.88
C GLY A 51 8.95 -10.98 7.11
N ILE A 52 9.05 -11.24 5.81
CA ILE A 52 7.90 -11.62 4.97
C ILE A 52 7.33 -12.96 5.45
N ALA A 53 8.18 -13.98 5.62
CA ALA A 53 7.75 -15.30 6.07
C ALA A 53 7.08 -15.24 7.46
N ALA A 54 7.67 -14.53 8.42
CA ALA A 54 7.12 -14.35 9.75
C ALA A 54 5.75 -13.64 9.72
N SER A 55 5.59 -12.63 8.87
CA SER A 55 4.33 -11.90 8.71
C SER A 55 3.24 -12.79 8.09
N VAL A 56 3.57 -13.59 7.06
CA VAL A 56 2.64 -14.52 6.42
C VAL A 56 2.22 -15.64 7.37
N VAL A 57 3.20 -16.29 8.02
CA VAL A 57 2.92 -17.35 9.01
C VAL A 57 2.11 -16.80 10.16
N GLY A 58 2.45 -15.61 10.68
CA GLY A 58 1.68 -14.96 11.73
C GLY A 58 0.23 -14.70 11.32
N ALA A 59 -0.01 -14.23 10.09
CA ALA A 59 -1.36 -14.00 9.57
C ALA A 59 -2.15 -15.31 9.42
N THR A 60 -1.54 -16.35 8.85
CA THR A 60 -2.18 -17.67 8.68
C THR A 60 -2.46 -18.34 10.02
N VAL A 61 -1.51 -18.35 10.95
CA VAL A 61 -1.69 -18.95 12.28
C VAL A 61 -2.77 -18.21 13.06
N ASN A 62 -2.78 -16.88 13.01
CA ASN A 62 -3.84 -16.09 13.66
C ASN A 62 -5.21 -16.39 13.06
N ALA A 63 -5.30 -16.49 11.73
CA ALA A 63 -6.55 -16.86 11.06
C ALA A 63 -7.01 -18.27 11.42
N TYR A 64 -6.08 -19.21 11.58
CA TYR A 64 -6.38 -20.58 12.00
C TYR A 64 -6.89 -20.64 13.44
N LEU A 65 -6.18 -20.01 14.37
CA LEU A 65 -6.51 -20.05 15.80
C LEU A 65 -7.84 -19.36 16.14
N ARG A 66 -8.25 -18.39 15.32
CA ARG A 66 -9.46 -17.57 15.54
C ARG A 66 -10.59 -17.89 14.57
N GLU A 67 -10.43 -18.93 13.77
CA GLU A 67 -11.41 -19.35 12.77
C GLU A 67 -11.90 -18.19 11.87
N LEU A 68 -10.95 -17.36 11.41
CA LEU A 68 -11.27 -16.19 10.61
C LEU A 68 -11.70 -16.61 9.20
N GLY A 69 -12.99 -16.45 8.91
CA GLY A 69 -13.51 -16.56 7.54
C GLY A 69 -12.89 -15.50 6.62
N SER A 70 -12.54 -15.90 5.40
CA SER A 70 -11.89 -15.01 4.43
C SER A 70 -12.81 -13.93 3.83
N GLY A 71 -14.12 -14.00 4.10
CA GLY A 71 -15.14 -12.99 3.73
C GLY A 71 -15.26 -11.76 4.63
N PHE A 72 -14.23 -11.42 5.39
CA PHE A 72 -14.22 -10.34 6.39
C PHE A 72 -14.78 -8.98 5.92
N MET A 73 -14.61 -8.62 4.63
CA MET A 73 -15.16 -7.35 4.11
C MET A 73 -16.69 -7.33 4.06
N LEU A 74 -17.37 -8.47 3.89
CA LEU A 74 -18.83 -8.55 4.04
C LEU A 74 -19.25 -8.70 5.51
N SER A 75 -18.42 -9.31 6.36
CA SER A 75 -18.79 -9.55 7.76
C SER A 75 -18.88 -8.27 8.60
N GLU A 76 -18.14 -7.21 8.27
CA GLU A 76 -18.32 -5.89 8.90
C GLU A 76 -19.75 -5.31 8.67
N PHE A 77 -20.46 -5.77 7.64
CA PHE A 77 -21.78 -5.23 7.26
C PHE A 77 -22.95 -6.22 7.46
N SER A 78 -22.68 -7.50 7.70
CA SER A 78 -23.72 -8.48 8.06
C SER A 78 -24.12 -8.33 9.53
N ALA A 79 -25.38 -8.00 9.80
CA ALA A 79 -25.95 -7.87 11.14
C ALA A 79 -26.05 -9.19 11.94
N SER A 80 -25.47 -10.30 11.46
CA SER A 80 -25.43 -11.57 12.17
C SER A 80 -24.43 -11.51 13.34
N ARG A 81 -24.95 -11.04 14.47
CA ARG A 81 -24.36 -11.19 15.81
C ARG A 81 -24.15 -12.67 16.12
N THR A 82 -22.89 -13.09 16.25
CA THR A 82 -22.44 -13.97 17.33
C THR A 82 -20.95 -13.72 17.60
N SER A 83 -20.66 -13.21 18.81
CA SER A 83 -19.41 -13.36 19.57
C SER A 83 -18.08 -13.05 18.87
N ASP A 84 -17.68 -11.78 18.85
CA ASP A 84 -16.63 -11.28 19.75
C ASP A 84 -16.14 -9.90 19.31
N LEU A 85 -16.12 -8.95 20.24
CA LEU A 85 -15.62 -7.59 20.04
C LEU A 85 -14.08 -7.52 19.79
N SER A 86 -13.46 -8.61 19.35
CA SER A 86 -12.02 -8.74 19.06
C SER A 86 -11.69 -8.74 17.55
N TYR A 87 -12.66 -8.94 16.66
CA TYR A 87 -12.46 -9.03 15.21
C TYR A 87 -11.75 -7.85 14.51
N PRO A 88 -11.98 -6.56 14.86
CA PRO A 88 -11.36 -5.45 14.14
C PRO A 88 -9.85 -5.26 14.44
N MET A 89 -9.33 -5.80 15.55
CA MET A 89 -7.90 -5.70 15.90
C MET A 89 -7.02 -6.60 15.03
N ASP A 90 -7.46 -7.83 14.82
CA ASP A 90 -6.66 -8.90 14.25
C ASP A 90 -6.36 -8.73 12.75
N HIS A 91 -7.01 -7.78 12.06
CA HIS A 91 -6.75 -7.48 10.65
C HIS A 91 -6.18 -6.06 10.39
N LYS A 92 -6.18 -5.22 11.43
CA LYS A 92 -5.65 -3.83 11.41
C LYS A 92 -4.23 -3.73 11.97
N GLY A 93 -3.75 -4.77 12.66
CA GLY A 93 -2.38 -4.86 13.15
C GLY A 93 -1.33 -4.73 12.04
N ILE A 94 -0.27 -3.94 12.30
CA ILE A 94 0.85 -3.72 11.35
C ILE A 94 1.50 -5.05 10.94
N HIS A 95 1.60 -5.98 11.89
CA HIS A 95 2.38 -7.21 11.78
C HIS A 95 1.86 -8.16 10.70
N TYR A 96 0.57 -8.13 10.39
CA TYR A 96 -0.02 -8.89 9.27
C TYR A 96 0.15 -8.22 7.90
N ARG A 97 0.52 -6.94 7.89
CA ARG A 97 0.73 -6.13 6.66
C ARG A 97 2.20 -5.87 6.35
N LEU A 98 3.08 -6.28 7.26
CA LEU A 98 4.51 -6.14 7.10
C LEU A 98 4.99 -6.86 5.82
N SER A 99 4.45 -8.04 5.49
CA SER A 99 4.78 -8.79 4.28
C SER A 99 4.70 -7.96 3.00
N THR A 100 3.56 -7.29 2.75
CA THR A 100 3.36 -6.50 1.53
C THR A 100 4.25 -5.26 1.49
N PHE A 101 4.51 -4.63 2.65
CA PHE A 101 5.43 -3.51 2.75
C PHE A 101 6.88 -3.90 2.44
N LEU A 102 7.36 -5.00 3.03
CA LEU A 102 8.71 -5.52 2.79
C LEU A 102 8.90 -5.99 1.33
N MET A 103 7.86 -6.53 0.70
CA MET A 103 7.89 -6.84 -0.73
C MET A 103 8.06 -5.58 -1.58
N GLY A 104 7.44 -4.46 -1.20
CA GLY A 104 7.66 -3.16 -1.82
C GLY A 104 9.11 -2.68 -1.69
N ILE A 105 9.72 -2.84 -0.51
CA ILE A 105 11.15 -2.53 -0.30
C ILE A 105 12.03 -3.42 -1.20
N CYS A 106 11.73 -4.72 -1.28
CA CYS A 106 12.45 -5.66 -2.12
C CYS A 106 12.38 -5.25 -3.60
N LEU A 107 11.18 -4.95 -4.12
CA LEU A 107 10.98 -4.44 -5.47
C LEU A 107 11.77 -3.16 -5.71
N GLY A 108 11.71 -2.20 -4.79
CA GLY A 108 12.45 -0.94 -4.88
C GLY A 108 13.96 -1.17 -4.99
N TYR A 109 14.50 -2.11 -4.20
CA TYR A 109 15.91 -2.50 -4.28
C TYR A 109 16.28 -3.17 -5.60
N LEU A 110 15.42 -4.05 -6.14
CA LEU A 110 15.64 -4.66 -7.46
C LEU A 110 15.67 -3.61 -8.57
N VAL A 111 14.68 -2.72 -8.60
CA VAL A 111 14.61 -1.61 -9.57
C VAL A 111 15.82 -0.69 -9.45
N PHE A 112 16.28 -0.41 -8.23
CA PHE A 112 17.47 0.39 -7.99
C PHE A 112 18.74 -0.25 -8.57
N ASN A 113 18.96 -1.55 -8.36
CA ASN A 113 20.13 -2.25 -8.90
C ASN A 113 20.10 -2.35 -10.42
N VAL A 114 18.92 -2.58 -11.00
CA VAL A 114 18.70 -2.55 -12.44
C VAL A 114 19.10 -1.20 -13.02
N LYS A 115 18.61 -0.09 -12.44
CA LYS A 115 18.95 1.27 -12.91
C LYS A 115 20.42 1.62 -12.74
N GLN A 116 21.11 1.03 -11.76
CA GLN A 116 22.55 1.20 -11.57
C GLN A 116 23.41 0.28 -12.45
N ASN A 117 22.83 -0.42 -13.44
CA ASN A 117 23.51 -1.39 -14.30
C ASN A 117 24.27 -2.50 -13.55
N LYS A 118 23.93 -2.76 -12.28
CA LYS A 118 24.57 -3.81 -11.48
C LYS A 118 24.03 -5.21 -11.82
N THR A 119 22.91 -5.30 -12.53
CA THR A 119 22.17 -6.56 -12.73
C THR A 119 21.53 -6.63 -14.12
N THR A 120 22.12 -6.03 -15.15
CA THR A 120 21.76 -6.33 -16.55
C THR A 120 22.53 -7.56 -17.02
N GLN A 121 22.26 -8.71 -16.40
CA GLN A 121 22.62 -9.99 -17.01
C GLN A 121 21.54 -10.35 -18.03
N ASN A 122 21.92 -11.03 -19.13
CA ASN A 122 21.03 -11.50 -20.19
C ASN A 122 19.96 -12.46 -19.63
N VAL A 123 18.91 -11.91 -19.04
CA VAL A 123 17.75 -12.69 -18.59
C VAL A 123 17.03 -13.18 -19.84
N SER A 124 16.86 -14.49 -19.94
CA SER A 124 16.18 -15.12 -21.08
C SER A 124 14.77 -14.55 -21.26
N LYS A 125 14.39 -14.26 -22.51
CA LYS A 125 13.01 -13.86 -22.88
C LYS A 125 11.96 -14.86 -22.36
N ARG A 126 12.34 -16.14 -22.19
CA ARG A 126 11.47 -17.18 -21.62
C ARG A 126 11.08 -16.89 -20.17
N LEU A 127 11.98 -16.36 -19.34
CA LEU A 127 11.66 -16.04 -17.94
C LEU A 127 10.58 -14.97 -17.86
N TRP A 128 10.64 -13.96 -18.73
CA TRP A 128 9.64 -12.90 -18.81
C TRP A 128 8.25 -13.44 -19.19
N GLN A 129 8.20 -14.32 -20.20
CA GLN A 129 6.95 -14.96 -20.63
C GLN A 129 6.35 -15.85 -19.53
N VAL A 130 7.17 -16.69 -18.89
CA VAL A 130 6.73 -17.55 -17.78
C VAL A 130 6.20 -16.70 -16.62
N GLY A 131 6.88 -15.62 -16.26
CA GLY A 131 6.41 -14.76 -15.19
C GLY A 131 5.12 -14.02 -15.51
N TRP A 132 4.87 -13.64 -16.77
CA TRP A 132 3.57 -13.09 -17.18
C TRP A 132 2.44 -14.11 -17.03
N VAL A 133 2.65 -15.33 -17.50
CA VAL A 133 1.67 -16.43 -17.36
C VAL A 133 1.40 -16.69 -15.87
N PHE A 134 2.45 -16.78 -15.06
CA PHE A 134 2.33 -17.00 -13.62
C PHE A 134 1.57 -15.86 -12.91
N CYS A 135 1.80 -14.60 -13.30
CA CYS A 135 1.06 -13.46 -12.76
C CYS A 135 -0.43 -13.52 -13.09
N ILE A 136 -0.78 -13.86 -14.33
CA ILE A 136 -2.17 -13.99 -14.75
C ILE A 136 -2.85 -15.13 -13.98
N ILE A 137 -2.17 -16.27 -13.85
CA ILE A 137 -2.69 -17.43 -13.09
C ILE A 137 -2.91 -17.05 -11.63
N ILE A 138 -1.96 -16.40 -10.96
CA ILE A 138 -2.13 -15.98 -9.57
C ILE A 138 -3.30 -15.02 -9.45
N LEU A 139 -3.37 -13.97 -10.27
CA LEU A 139 -4.43 -12.97 -10.16
C LEU A 139 -5.81 -13.59 -10.42
N ALA A 140 -5.93 -14.45 -11.44
CA ALA A 140 -7.16 -15.17 -11.72
C ALA A 140 -7.55 -16.10 -10.55
N ALA A 141 -6.60 -16.87 -10.02
CA ALA A 141 -6.84 -17.74 -8.88
C ALA A 141 -7.28 -16.94 -7.64
N LEU A 142 -6.66 -15.80 -7.36
CA LEU A 142 -7.04 -14.95 -6.23
C LEU A 142 -8.47 -14.41 -6.37
N VAL A 143 -8.85 -13.94 -7.56
CA VAL A 143 -10.20 -13.46 -7.84
C VAL A 143 -11.22 -14.59 -7.70
N THR A 144 -10.99 -15.73 -8.35
CA THR A 144 -11.91 -16.87 -8.28
C THR A 144 -12.04 -17.40 -6.86
N MET A 145 -10.94 -17.53 -6.11
CA MET A 145 -10.98 -17.96 -4.72
C MET A 145 -11.70 -16.96 -3.83
N THR A 146 -11.55 -15.66 -4.08
CA THR A 146 -12.32 -14.65 -3.34
C THR A 146 -13.81 -14.82 -3.60
N VAL A 147 -14.25 -15.06 -4.84
CA VAL A 147 -15.67 -15.29 -5.14
C VAL A 147 -16.20 -16.52 -4.40
N ILE A 148 -15.45 -17.61 -4.40
CA ILE A 148 -15.85 -18.87 -3.73
C ILE A 148 -15.92 -18.69 -2.21
N LEU A 149 -14.90 -18.10 -1.60
CA LEU A 149 -14.80 -18.06 -0.14
C LEU A 149 -15.64 -16.96 0.52
N VAL A 150 -16.11 -16.00 -0.27
CA VAL A 150 -17.01 -14.92 0.17
C VAL A 150 -18.49 -15.29 -0.02
N ASP A 151 -18.76 -16.35 -0.76
CA ASP A 151 -20.12 -16.85 -0.96
C ASP A 151 -20.81 -17.12 0.40
N PRO A 152 -22.02 -16.60 0.66
CA PRO A 152 -22.78 -16.90 1.88
C PRO A 152 -22.98 -18.40 2.14
N ASP A 153 -22.98 -19.22 1.09
CA ASP A 153 -23.14 -20.67 1.20
C ASP A 153 -21.81 -21.41 1.48
N HIS A 154 -20.67 -20.71 1.47
CA HIS A 154 -19.36 -21.30 1.77
C HIS A 154 -19.23 -21.63 3.25
N GLN A 155 -18.90 -22.89 3.54
CA GLN A 155 -18.60 -23.34 4.89
C GLN A 155 -17.11 -23.15 5.18
N TYR A 156 -16.82 -22.53 6.33
CA TYR A 156 -15.44 -22.30 6.76
C TYR A 156 -14.61 -23.58 6.71
N SER A 157 -13.49 -23.50 6.00
CA SER A 157 -12.53 -24.59 5.88
C SER A 157 -11.30 -24.29 6.73
N SER A 158 -11.02 -25.15 7.71
CA SER A 158 -9.95 -24.96 8.69
C SER A 158 -8.55 -24.84 8.10
N TRP A 159 -8.31 -25.30 6.87
CA TRP A 159 -7.02 -25.17 6.21
C TRP A 159 -7.03 -24.13 5.09
N LEU A 160 -8.12 -24.03 4.32
CA LEU A 160 -8.16 -23.19 3.11
C LEU A 160 -8.33 -21.70 3.47
N ASP A 161 -9.27 -21.37 4.36
CA ASP A 161 -9.56 -19.99 4.74
C ASP A 161 -8.33 -19.29 5.38
N PRO A 162 -7.66 -19.89 6.38
CA PRO A 162 -6.46 -19.27 6.98
C PRO A 162 -5.28 -19.12 6.01
N LEU A 163 -5.09 -20.10 5.12
CA LEU A 163 -4.05 -20.03 4.09
C LEU A 163 -4.35 -18.89 3.12
N PHE A 164 -5.60 -18.75 2.70
CA PHE A 164 -6.00 -17.67 1.80
C PHE A 164 -5.84 -16.30 2.45
N VAL A 165 -6.22 -16.15 3.73
CA VAL A 165 -6.03 -14.91 4.50
C VAL A 165 -4.56 -14.49 4.56
N GLY A 166 -3.65 -15.42 4.81
CA GLY A 166 -2.21 -15.12 4.91
C GLY A 166 -1.52 -14.88 3.57
N LEU A 167 -1.90 -15.60 2.51
CA LEU A 167 -1.20 -15.60 1.22
C LEU A 167 -1.77 -14.65 0.18
N SER A 168 -3.07 -14.35 0.22
CA SER A 168 -3.75 -13.56 -0.82
C SER A 168 -3.06 -12.21 -1.09
N ARG A 169 -2.74 -11.49 -0.01
CA ARG A 169 -2.09 -10.17 -0.06
C ARG A 169 -0.65 -10.24 -0.58
N PRO A 170 0.26 -11.08 -0.03
CA PRO A 170 1.59 -11.27 -0.61
C PRO A 170 1.56 -11.71 -2.07
N LEU A 171 0.70 -12.66 -2.45
CA LEU A 171 0.61 -13.13 -3.82
C LEU A 171 0.16 -12.02 -4.78
N PHE A 172 -0.84 -11.23 -4.39
CA PHE A 172 -1.25 -10.06 -5.15
C PHE A 172 -0.09 -9.05 -5.32
N CYS A 173 0.62 -8.75 -4.23
CA CYS A 173 1.79 -7.87 -4.27
C CYS A 173 2.93 -8.45 -5.12
N LEU A 174 3.12 -9.76 -5.15
CA LEU A 174 4.11 -10.43 -6.00
C LEU A 174 3.78 -10.20 -7.48
N SER A 175 2.53 -10.43 -7.86
CA SER A 175 2.07 -10.23 -9.23
C SER A 175 2.21 -8.77 -9.66
N LEU A 176 1.81 -7.82 -8.81
CA LEU A 176 2.02 -6.39 -9.09
C LEU A 176 3.50 -6.03 -9.19
N SER A 177 4.34 -6.57 -8.31
CA SER A 177 5.79 -6.32 -8.33
C SER A 177 6.41 -6.81 -9.63
N TRP A 178 5.99 -7.96 -10.13
CA TRP A 178 6.43 -8.47 -11.42
C TRP A 178 5.99 -7.57 -12.59
N ILE A 179 4.72 -7.13 -12.60
CA ILE A 179 4.20 -6.21 -13.63
C ILE A 179 5.02 -4.91 -13.65
N ILE A 180 5.26 -4.32 -12.47
CA ILE A 180 6.08 -3.11 -12.33
C ILE A 180 7.49 -3.37 -12.86
N LEU A 181 8.13 -4.46 -12.43
CA LEU A 181 9.48 -4.81 -12.87
C LEU A 181 9.56 -4.99 -14.40
N ALA A 182 8.63 -5.74 -14.98
CA ALA A 182 8.54 -5.95 -16.43
C ALA A 182 8.33 -4.63 -17.19
N CYS A 183 7.48 -3.74 -16.69
CA CYS A 183 7.28 -2.42 -17.29
C CYS A 183 8.55 -1.55 -17.20
N THR A 184 9.23 -1.53 -16.05
CA THR A 184 10.46 -0.74 -15.86
C THR A 184 11.63 -1.20 -16.73
N LEU A 185 11.70 -2.50 -17.04
CA LEU A 185 12.74 -3.11 -17.87
C LEU A 185 12.42 -3.15 -19.37
N GLY A 186 11.26 -2.60 -19.79
CA GLY A 186 10.85 -2.57 -21.19
C GLY A 186 10.19 -3.86 -21.71
N TYR A 187 10.01 -4.87 -20.87
CA TYR A 187 9.28 -6.11 -21.20
C TYR A 187 7.76 -6.01 -20.99
N GLY A 188 7.24 -4.82 -20.70
CA GLY A 188 5.81 -4.58 -20.42
C GLY A 188 4.91 -4.39 -21.63
N GLY A 189 5.47 -4.16 -22.84
CA GLY A 189 4.71 -4.04 -24.09
C GLY A 189 3.45 -3.17 -23.99
N SER A 190 2.29 -3.75 -24.32
CA SER A 190 0.98 -3.07 -24.27
C SER A 190 0.57 -2.66 -22.86
N VAL A 191 0.89 -3.45 -21.84
CA VAL A 191 0.55 -3.15 -20.44
C VAL A 191 1.27 -1.87 -19.99
N ASN A 192 2.55 -1.72 -20.34
CA ASN A 192 3.29 -0.51 -20.03
C ASN A 192 2.69 0.73 -20.73
N ARG A 193 2.22 0.59 -21.97
CA ARG A 193 1.56 1.68 -22.71
C ARG A 193 0.27 2.13 -22.02
N PHE A 194 -0.54 1.17 -21.56
CA PHE A 194 -1.77 1.44 -20.83
C PHE A 194 -1.48 2.10 -19.48
N LEU A 195 -0.61 1.50 -18.66
CA LEU A 195 -0.29 2.01 -17.32
C LEU A 195 0.42 3.38 -17.34
N SER A 196 1.16 3.68 -18.41
CA SER A 196 1.84 4.97 -18.59
C SER A 196 0.94 6.05 -19.19
N TRP A 197 -0.36 5.80 -19.36
CA TRP A 197 -1.27 6.74 -19.99
C TRP A 197 -1.40 8.04 -19.19
N ALA A 198 -1.35 9.19 -19.89
CA ALA A 198 -1.38 10.50 -19.27
C ALA A 198 -2.68 10.79 -18.51
N GLY A 199 -3.78 10.14 -18.88
CA GLY A 199 -5.06 10.22 -18.16
C GLY A 199 -5.00 9.75 -16.72
N PHE A 200 -4.07 8.85 -16.37
CA PHE A 200 -3.88 8.39 -14.99
C PHE A 200 -3.12 9.38 -14.11
N ARG A 201 -2.45 10.39 -14.68
CA ARG A 201 -1.69 11.40 -13.89
C ARG A 201 -2.56 12.18 -12.89
N PRO A 202 -3.72 12.75 -13.27
CA PRO A 202 -4.59 13.42 -12.31
C PRO A 202 -5.17 12.44 -11.29
N LEU A 203 -5.54 11.24 -11.71
CA LEU A 203 -6.11 10.22 -10.82
C LEU A 203 -5.08 9.80 -9.75
N ALA A 204 -3.83 9.57 -10.16
CA ALA A 204 -2.74 9.21 -9.26
C ALA A 204 -2.47 10.29 -8.18
N ARG A 205 -2.70 11.57 -8.50
CA ARG A 205 -2.60 12.67 -7.52
C ARG A 205 -3.78 12.70 -6.56
N LEU A 206 -4.96 12.28 -7.00
CA LEU A 206 -6.17 12.27 -6.20
C LEU A 206 -6.33 11.01 -5.35
N THR A 207 -5.57 9.94 -5.60
CA THR A 207 -5.71 8.64 -4.92
C THR A 207 -5.77 8.77 -3.40
N TYR A 208 -4.94 9.64 -2.79
CA TYR A 208 -4.98 9.86 -1.35
C TYR A 208 -6.31 10.50 -0.89
N GLY A 209 -6.77 11.54 -1.59
CA GLY A 209 -8.06 12.18 -1.31
C GLY A 209 -9.23 11.22 -1.52
N VAL A 210 -9.19 10.40 -2.58
CA VAL A 210 -10.19 9.36 -2.85
C VAL A 210 -10.21 8.35 -1.72
N TYR A 211 -9.03 7.87 -1.28
CA TYR A 211 -8.93 6.97 -0.14
C TYR A 211 -9.52 7.56 1.13
N MET A 212 -9.36 8.86 1.37
CA MET A 212 -9.94 9.50 2.56
C MET A 212 -11.46 9.69 2.48
N ILE A 213 -12.04 9.86 1.29
CA ILE A 213 -13.47 10.18 1.15
C ILE A 213 -14.34 8.96 0.81
N HIS A 214 -13.82 7.96 0.09
CA HIS A 214 -14.63 6.88 -0.46
C HIS A 214 -15.48 6.15 0.59
N TYR A 215 -14.91 5.88 1.77
CA TYR A 215 -15.65 5.20 2.83
C TYR A 215 -16.85 6.04 3.32
N PHE A 216 -16.75 7.38 3.35
CA PHE A 216 -17.88 8.23 3.70
C PHE A 216 -18.97 8.22 2.63
N SER A 217 -18.58 8.28 1.36
CA SER A 217 -19.49 8.18 0.21
C SER A 217 -20.25 6.86 0.24
N PHE A 218 -19.51 5.75 0.38
CA PHE A 218 -20.06 4.41 0.49
C PHE A 218 -20.97 4.24 1.72
N ALA A 219 -20.52 4.66 2.92
CA ALA A 219 -21.31 4.54 4.14
C ALA A 219 -22.61 5.34 4.07
N TYR A 220 -22.56 6.57 3.54
CA TYR A 220 -23.75 7.39 3.34
C TYR A 220 -24.78 6.69 2.44
N GLN A 221 -24.32 6.10 1.34
CA GLN A 221 -25.17 5.34 0.44
C GLN A 221 -25.77 4.12 1.14
N LEU A 222 -24.96 3.34 1.86
CA LEU A 222 -25.38 2.13 2.55
C LEU A 222 -26.43 2.42 3.62
N TYR A 223 -26.22 3.42 4.48
CA TYR A 223 -27.17 3.80 5.53
C TYR A 223 -28.43 4.49 4.99
N GLY A 224 -28.38 5.02 3.77
CA GLY A 224 -29.55 5.56 3.07
C GLY A 224 -30.45 4.49 2.45
N MET A 225 -29.99 3.25 2.32
CA MET A 225 -30.77 2.16 1.74
C MET A 225 -31.87 1.69 2.70
N GLN A 226 -33.12 1.73 2.24
CA GLN A 226 -34.28 1.26 3.00
C GLN A 226 -34.74 -0.15 2.62
N VAL A 227 -34.16 -0.72 1.56
CA VAL A 227 -34.51 -2.04 1.01
C VAL A 227 -33.22 -2.86 0.84
N PRO A 228 -33.23 -4.17 1.14
CA PRO A 228 -32.07 -5.02 0.91
C PRO A 228 -31.68 -5.03 -0.56
N LEU A 229 -30.39 -4.84 -0.83
CA LEU A 229 -29.81 -4.97 -2.17
C LEU A 229 -29.93 -6.42 -2.62
N SER A 230 -30.59 -6.64 -3.76
CA SER A 230 -30.58 -7.94 -4.43
C SER A 230 -29.22 -8.14 -5.11
N PHE A 231 -28.68 -9.37 -5.06
CA PHE A 231 -27.38 -9.64 -5.67
C PHE A 231 -27.46 -9.66 -7.20
N SER A 232 -27.21 -8.50 -7.81
CA SER A 232 -27.24 -8.29 -9.27
C SER A 232 -25.95 -7.65 -9.72
N PHE A 233 -25.27 -8.28 -10.68
CA PHE A 233 -24.02 -7.76 -11.26
C PHE A 233 -24.17 -6.32 -11.79
N ILE A 234 -25.33 -6.03 -12.38
CA ILE A 234 -25.64 -4.71 -12.93
C ILE A 234 -25.75 -3.67 -11.82
N ASP A 235 -26.46 -3.98 -10.74
CA ASP A 235 -26.66 -3.06 -9.63
C ASP A 235 -25.34 -2.76 -8.92
N TYR A 236 -24.51 -3.78 -8.65
CA TYR A 236 -23.18 -3.58 -8.08
C TYR A 236 -22.25 -2.78 -8.99
N THR A 237 -22.36 -2.94 -10.31
CA THR A 237 -21.58 -2.14 -11.27
C THR A 237 -21.98 -0.67 -11.21
N TYR A 238 -23.28 -0.37 -11.12
CA TYR A 238 -23.77 1.00 -10.95
C TYR A 238 -23.36 1.60 -9.61
N LEU A 239 -23.46 0.83 -8.52
CA LEU A 239 -23.02 1.26 -7.19
C LEU A 239 -21.52 1.59 -7.19
N LEU A 240 -20.68 0.70 -7.71
CA LEU A 240 -19.24 0.91 -7.80
C LEU A 240 -18.91 2.13 -8.68
N GLY A 241 -19.53 2.25 -9.85
CA GLY A 241 -19.33 3.39 -10.74
C GLY A 241 -19.74 4.71 -10.09
N GLY A 242 -20.90 4.74 -9.44
CA GLY A 242 -21.41 5.91 -8.72
C GLY A 242 -20.50 6.33 -7.56
N ASP A 243 -20.06 5.38 -6.74
CA ASP A 243 -19.15 5.65 -5.62
C ASP A 243 -17.78 6.15 -6.12
N LEU A 244 -17.23 5.54 -7.17
CA LEU A 244 -15.96 5.98 -7.77
C LEU A 244 -16.04 7.41 -8.30
N ILE A 245 -17.10 7.75 -9.04
CA ILE A 245 -17.29 9.10 -9.60
C ILE A 245 -17.48 10.13 -8.48
N THR A 246 -18.32 9.80 -7.50
CA THR A 246 -18.61 10.69 -6.36
C THR A 246 -17.35 10.92 -5.53
N SER A 247 -16.64 9.85 -5.19
CA SER A 247 -15.39 9.90 -4.44
C SER A 247 -14.30 10.67 -5.17
N CYS A 248 -14.13 10.48 -6.49
CA CYS A 248 -13.18 11.25 -7.28
C CYS A 248 -13.52 12.75 -7.32
N THR A 249 -14.81 13.07 -7.44
CA THR A 249 -15.29 14.46 -7.49
C THR A 249 -15.06 15.17 -6.15
N LEU A 250 -15.44 14.53 -5.05
CA LEU A 250 -15.22 15.06 -3.70
C LEU A 250 -13.72 15.14 -3.36
N ALA A 251 -12.92 14.14 -3.75
CA ALA A 251 -11.48 14.15 -3.56
C ALA A 251 -10.81 15.32 -4.29
N LYS A 252 -11.30 15.68 -5.48
CA LYS A 252 -10.83 16.87 -6.20
C LYS A 252 -11.12 18.16 -5.42
N VAL A 253 -12.30 18.27 -4.81
CA VAL A 253 -12.64 19.43 -3.96
C VAL A 253 -11.70 19.50 -2.75
N LEU A 254 -11.52 18.38 -2.05
CA LEU A 254 -10.61 18.27 -0.90
C LEU A 254 -9.15 18.61 -1.29
N TYR A 255 -8.69 18.11 -2.43
CA TYR A 255 -7.36 18.40 -2.94
C TYR A 255 -7.14 19.89 -3.19
N LEU A 256 -8.12 20.58 -3.79
CA LEU A 256 -8.02 22.01 -4.08
C LEU A 256 -8.16 22.88 -2.84
N ALA A 257 -9.03 22.49 -1.90
CA ALA A 257 -9.33 23.27 -0.70
C ALA A 257 -8.30 23.09 0.43
N VAL A 258 -7.71 21.90 0.56
CA VAL A 258 -6.84 21.54 1.69
C VAL A 258 -5.45 21.15 1.24
N GLU A 259 -5.32 20.10 0.42
CA GLU A 259 -4.01 19.51 0.12
C GLU A 259 -3.10 20.49 -0.62
N LYS A 260 -3.60 21.12 -1.69
CA LYS A 260 -2.85 22.08 -2.51
C LYS A 260 -2.38 23.32 -1.73
N PRO A 261 -3.23 24.03 -0.95
CA PRO A 261 -2.75 25.15 -0.14
C PRO A 261 -1.78 24.72 0.95
N CYS A 262 -2.02 23.59 1.64
CA CYS A 262 -1.09 23.07 2.64
C CYS A 262 0.27 22.70 2.04
N CYS A 263 0.30 22.02 0.88
CA CYS A 263 1.54 21.70 0.17
C CYS A 263 2.29 22.97 -0.25
N ARG A 264 1.59 24.00 -0.73
CA ARG A 264 2.20 25.29 -1.08
C ARG A 264 2.78 25.97 0.16
N LEU A 265 2.02 26.03 1.25
CA LEU A 265 2.47 26.62 2.51
C LEU A 265 3.69 25.88 3.05
N ALA A 266 3.66 24.55 3.11
CA ALA A 266 4.79 23.72 3.53
C ALA A 266 6.03 23.97 2.66
N THR A 267 5.85 24.06 1.34
CA THR A 267 6.94 24.36 0.41
C THR A 267 7.51 25.75 0.66
N HIS A 268 6.67 26.76 0.93
CA HIS A 268 7.13 28.11 1.25
C HIS A 268 7.89 28.18 2.58
N LEU A 269 7.38 27.52 3.63
CA LEU A 269 8.02 27.46 4.95
C LEU A 269 9.36 26.70 4.90
N LEU A 270 9.41 25.57 4.19
CA LEU A 270 10.62 24.75 4.07
C LEU A 270 11.64 25.33 3.08
N ARG A 271 11.21 25.98 2.00
CA ARG A 271 12.12 26.76 1.13
C ARG A 271 12.70 27.97 1.84
N GLY A 272 11.98 28.56 2.78
CA GLY A 272 12.50 29.61 3.67
C GLY A 272 13.71 29.13 4.49
N LYS A 273 13.69 27.88 4.96
CA LYS A 273 14.84 27.23 5.61
C LYS A 273 15.98 26.94 4.63
N GLN A 274 15.69 26.35 3.47
CA GLN A 274 16.73 26.00 2.50
C GLN A 274 17.49 27.23 1.95
N LYS A 275 16.82 28.38 1.84
CA LYS A 275 17.45 29.66 1.47
C LYS A 275 18.24 30.28 2.64
N ARG A 276 17.83 30.03 3.90
CA ARG A 276 18.52 30.54 5.09
C ARG A 276 19.76 29.71 5.44
N ASP A 277 19.71 28.39 5.31
CA ASP A 277 20.85 27.48 5.51
C ASP A 277 21.93 27.71 4.42
N SER A 278 21.52 27.97 3.17
CA SER A 278 22.47 28.33 2.09
C SER A 278 23.06 29.73 2.25
N LEU A 279 22.33 30.69 2.82
CA LEU A 279 22.85 32.02 3.16
C LEU A 279 23.80 31.96 4.37
N GLU A 280 23.52 31.13 5.39
CA GLU A 280 24.40 30.91 6.55
C GLU A 280 25.68 30.15 6.16
N GLU A 281 25.62 29.14 5.28
CA GLU A 281 26.84 28.49 4.71
C GLU A 281 27.67 29.47 3.87
N THR A 282 27.02 30.33 3.07
CA THR A 282 27.73 31.34 2.26
C THR A 282 28.37 32.42 3.15
N HIS A 283 27.73 32.81 4.25
CA HIS A 283 28.29 33.78 5.21
C HIS A 283 29.47 33.18 5.98
N GLN A 284 29.36 31.95 6.48
CA GLN A 284 30.45 31.23 7.15
C GLN A 284 31.67 31.01 6.24
N MET A 285 31.44 30.75 4.94
CA MET A 285 32.53 30.60 3.97
C MET A 285 33.18 31.93 3.56
N SER A 286 32.49 33.06 3.75
CA SER A 286 33.03 34.41 3.56
C SER A 286 33.84 34.88 4.79
N ASP A 287 33.37 34.58 5.99
CA ASP A 287 34.07 34.91 7.24
C ASP A 287 35.37 34.11 7.36
N PHE A 288 35.38 32.83 6.96
CA PHE A 288 36.57 31.98 6.93
C PHE A 288 37.67 32.50 5.96
N LYS A 289 37.29 33.15 4.85
CA LYS A 289 38.24 33.75 3.89
C LYS A 289 38.83 35.08 4.36
N THR A 290 38.21 35.74 5.32
CA THR A 290 38.64 37.05 5.81
C THR A 290 39.61 36.93 7.00
N THR A 291 39.62 35.78 7.67
CA THR A 291 40.47 35.51 8.85
C THR A 291 41.78 34.75 8.56
N THR A 292 42.10 34.40 7.31
CA THR A 292 43.42 33.84 6.99
C THR A 292 44.47 34.96 6.94
N PRO A 293 45.44 35.00 7.87
CA PRO A 293 46.51 35.98 7.80
C PRO A 293 47.36 35.64 6.58
N LYS A 294 47.58 36.61 5.69
CA LYS A 294 48.62 36.51 4.67
C LYS A 294 49.94 36.27 5.38
N ALA A 295 50.49 35.07 5.26
CA ALA A 295 51.88 34.80 5.58
C ALA A 295 52.74 35.67 4.64
N SER A 296 53.29 36.75 5.18
CA SER A 296 54.34 37.55 4.56
C SER A 296 55.62 36.72 4.53
N GLY A 297 56.18 36.58 3.33
CA GLY A 297 57.59 36.24 3.15
C GLY A 297 58.52 37.39 3.51
#